data_AF-R9TN60-F1
#
_entry.id   AF-R9TN60-F1
#
_cell.length_a   1.000
_cell.length_b   1.000
_cell.length_c   1.000
_cell.angle_alpha   90.00
_cell.angle_beta   90.00
_cell.angle_gamma   90.00
#
_symmetry.space_group_name_H-M   'P 1'
#
loop_
_entity.id
_entity.type
_entity.pdbx_description
1 polymer ?
#
loop_
_entity_poly.entity_id
_entity_poly.type
_entity_poly.pdbx_seq_one_letter_code
_entity_poly.pdbx_strand_id
1 'polypeptide(L)'
;MCFDILGAVEDCYKFVVSFACCLIIGGPALIIAGGILLNKGDGKKAFTEAVKEFDPTFINAWTGKINDAPITVRRESLNVQGVTGATSVFAEAVIPVESSRSLGVISISVNVFNVTPFSRRAALQTTRKSVFDCSSTSCRAGKSCRCDREAREFQDKCIAMKGVFDAYPSWCRSGHKCGQCTTAIYLSRLYLVVQEVSKGHYAEDTALQSAKYAFGAMDNDYQPTMPSEVAVRLYSNKDPYIALQRETSGTGEFGPNPRTVGIILIVLGVLFLLLEVCVATAIICYCTRRNKTTSDASPNFSADNYQTARGG
;
A
#
# COMPACT_ATOMS: atom_id res chain seq x y z
N MET A 1 -44.47 -16.38 -29.48
CA MET A 1 -43.09 -16.80 -29.15
C MET A 1 -42.04 -15.90 -29.83
N CYS A 2 -42.26 -14.58 -29.94
CA CYS A 2 -41.29 -13.64 -30.53
C CYS A 2 -40.67 -12.68 -29.50
N PHE A 3 -41.17 -12.67 -28.26
CA PHE A 3 -40.71 -11.76 -27.21
C PHE A 3 -39.49 -12.29 -26.42
N ASP A 4 -39.32 -13.62 -26.32
CA ASP A 4 -38.14 -14.22 -25.64
C ASP A 4 -36.84 -14.05 -26.45
N ILE A 5 -36.93 -13.95 -27.77
CA ILE A 5 -35.77 -13.73 -28.65
C ILE A 5 -35.27 -12.28 -28.53
N LEU A 6 -36.19 -11.31 -28.43
CA LEU A 6 -35.83 -9.89 -28.26
C LEU A 6 -35.20 -9.62 -26.89
N GLY A 7 -35.69 -10.24 -25.81
CA GLY A 7 -35.08 -10.15 -24.48
C GLY A 7 -33.67 -10.77 -24.42
N ALA A 8 -33.48 -11.93 -25.04
CA ALA A 8 -32.16 -12.58 -25.12
C ALA A 8 -31.16 -11.77 -25.97
N VAL A 9 -31.61 -11.08 -27.01
CA VAL A 9 -30.77 -10.22 -27.86
C VAL A 9 -30.38 -8.93 -27.11
N GLU A 10 -31.29 -8.35 -26.32
CA GLU A 10 -31.00 -7.16 -25.52
C GLU A 10 -30.00 -7.43 -24.39
N ASP A 11 -30.11 -8.58 -23.72
CA ASP A 11 -29.17 -8.99 -22.68
C ASP A 11 -27.80 -9.40 -23.26
N CYS A 12 -27.76 -10.09 -24.41
CA CYS A 12 -26.52 -10.33 -25.14
C CYS A 12 -25.87 -9.01 -25.60
N TYR A 13 -26.64 -8.04 -26.08
CA TYR A 13 -26.11 -6.75 -26.52
C TYR A 13 -25.53 -5.94 -25.35
N LYS A 14 -26.22 -5.90 -24.21
CA LYS A 14 -25.71 -5.25 -22.98
C LYS A 14 -24.44 -5.94 -22.47
N PHE A 15 -24.39 -7.26 -22.51
CA PHE A 15 -23.20 -8.02 -22.13
C PHE A 15 -22.03 -7.76 -23.08
N VAL A 16 -22.27 -7.77 -24.41
CA VAL A 16 -21.25 -7.49 -25.43
C VAL A 16 -20.75 -6.05 -25.35
N VAL A 17 -21.62 -5.07 -25.13
CA VAL A 17 -21.24 -3.66 -24.96
C VAL A 17 -20.45 -3.46 -23.68
N SER A 18 -20.89 -4.05 -22.56
CA SER A 18 -20.14 -3.98 -21.30
C SER A 18 -18.78 -4.66 -21.41
N PHE A 19 -18.70 -5.80 -22.11
CA PHE A 19 -17.46 -6.53 -22.35
C PHE A 19 -16.53 -5.74 -23.29
N ALA A 20 -17.05 -5.15 -24.37
CA ALA A 20 -16.30 -4.29 -25.28
C ALA A 20 -15.78 -3.02 -24.57
N CYS A 21 -16.58 -2.37 -23.73
CA CYS A 21 -16.14 -1.23 -22.92
C CYS A 21 -15.04 -1.63 -21.91
N CYS A 22 -15.14 -2.81 -21.29
CA CYS A 22 -14.08 -3.34 -20.42
C CYS A 22 -12.79 -3.68 -21.19
N LEU A 23 -12.87 -4.12 -22.44
CA LEU A 23 -11.70 -4.41 -23.27
C LEU A 23 -10.99 -3.13 -23.75
N ILE A 24 -11.75 -2.16 -24.29
CA ILE A 24 -11.23 -0.90 -24.83
C ILE A 24 -10.50 -0.08 -23.77
N ILE A 25 -11.00 -0.07 -22.52
CA ILE A 25 -10.41 0.70 -21.43
C ILE A 25 -9.44 -0.16 -20.60
N GLY A 26 -9.77 -1.43 -20.37
CA GLY A 26 -9.00 -2.33 -19.51
C GLY A 26 -7.64 -2.71 -20.11
N GLY A 27 -7.59 -3.03 -21.41
CA GLY A 27 -6.34 -3.38 -22.09
C GLY A 27 -5.28 -2.26 -21.99
N PRO A 28 -5.59 -1.03 -22.45
CA PRO A 28 -4.67 0.10 -22.33
C PRO A 28 -4.33 0.46 -20.88
N ALA A 29 -5.28 0.43 -19.95
CA ALA A 29 -5.02 0.72 -18.54
C ALA A 29 -4.02 -0.27 -17.92
N LEU A 30 -4.15 -1.57 -18.23
CA LEU A 30 -3.20 -2.60 -17.77
C LEU A 30 -1.80 -2.40 -18.34
N ILE A 31 -1.69 -2.02 -19.62
CA ILE A 31 -0.40 -1.72 -20.26
C ILE A 31 0.27 -0.50 -19.60
N ILE A 32 -0.49 0.57 -19.36
CA ILE A 32 0.03 1.78 -18.69
C ILE A 32 0.48 1.45 -17.26
N ALA A 33 -0.36 0.77 -16.48
CA ALA A 33 -0.02 0.35 -15.12
C ALA A 33 1.21 -0.58 -15.12
N GLY A 34 1.29 -1.50 -16.07
CA GLY A 34 2.44 -2.39 -16.22
C GLY A 34 3.72 -1.66 -16.61
N GLY A 35 3.64 -0.65 -17.49
CA GLY A 35 4.75 0.22 -17.85
C GLY A 35 5.30 1.03 -16.67
N ILE A 36 4.41 1.56 -15.82
CA ILE A 36 4.81 2.25 -14.57
C ILE A 36 5.57 1.28 -13.65
N LEU A 37 5.08 0.04 -13.51
CA LEU A 37 5.71 -0.96 -12.65
C LEU A 37 7.02 -1.51 -13.21
N LEU A 38 7.18 -1.60 -14.53
CA LEU A 38 8.46 -1.92 -15.18
C LEU A 38 9.55 -0.90 -14.85
N ASN A 39 9.17 0.38 -14.77
CA ASN A 39 10.08 1.49 -14.46
C ASN A 39 10.37 1.63 -12.97
N LYS A 40 9.63 0.93 -12.10
CA LYS A 40 9.90 0.95 -10.66
C LYS A 40 11.17 0.12 -10.37
N GLY A 41 12.09 0.72 -9.61
CA GLY A 41 13.30 0.04 -9.13
C GLY A 41 12.95 -1.23 -8.34
N ASP A 42 13.83 -2.22 -8.40
CA ASP A 42 13.71 -3.44 -7.60
C ASP A 42 14.21 -3.14 -6.18
N GLY A 43 13.28 -2.80 -5.27
CA GLY A 43 13.62 -2.48 -3.88
C GLY A 43 14.32 -3.62 -3.15
N LYS A 44 14.06 -4.89 -3.54
CA LYS A 44 14.79 -6.03 -2.98
C LYS A 44 16.24 -6.05 -3.44
N LYS A 45 16.49 -5.69 -4.70
CA LYS A 45 17.85 -5.53 -5.23
C LYS A 45 18.60 -4.40 -4.51
N ALA A 46 17.98 -3.23 -4.37
CA ALA A 46 18.57 -2.08 -3.67
C ALA A 46 18.89 -2.42 -2.19
N PHE A 47 17.97 -3.10 -1.49
CA PHE A 47 18.23 -3.58 -0.14
C PHE A 47 19.37 -4.62 -0.09
N THR A 48 19.43 -5.54 -1.04
CA THR A 48 20.52 -6.53 -1.12
C THR A 48 21.88 -5.87 -1.35
N GLU A 49 21.93 -4.81 -2.15
CA GLU A 49 23.14 -3.99 -2.34
C GLU A 49 23.53 -3.28 -1.04
N ALA A 50 22.57 -2.65 -0.34
CA ALA A 50 22.82 -2.03 0.97
C ALA A 50 23.36 -3.03 2.02
N VAL A 51 22.84 -4.27 2.05
CA VAL A 51 23.33 -5.34 2.93
C VAL A 51 24.78 -5.71 2.62
N LYS A 52 25.17 -5.71 1.34
CA LYS A 52 26.55 -6.04 0.92
C LYS A 52 27.54 -4.92 1.21
N GLU A 53 27.11 -3.67 1.09
CA GLU A 53 27.95 -2.49 1.30
C GLU A 53 28.11 -2.13 2.78
N PHE A 54 27.22 -2.62 3.65
CA PHE A 54 27.25 -2.31 5.07
C PHE A 54 28.39 -3.03 5.80
N ASP A 55 29.37 -2.24 6.25
CA ASP A 55 30.41 -2.66 7.18
C ASP A 55 30.12 -2.12 8.60
N PRO A 56 29.71 -2.97 9.56
CA PRO A 56 29.39 -2.54 10.93
C PRO A 56 30.63 -2.31 11.81
N THR A 57 31.85 -2.47 11.29
CA THR A 57 33.09 -2.43 12.09
C THR A 57 33.23 -1.12 12.88
N PHE A 58 32.86 0.02 12.28
CA PHE A 58 32.93 1.32 12.95
C PHE A 58 31.94 1.45 14.12
N ILE A 59 30.78 0.80 14.05
CA ILE A 59 29.76 0.84 15.11
C ILE A 59 30.24 0.04 16.33
N ASN A 60 31.01 -1.03 16.13
CA ASN A 60 31.58 -1.79 17.25
C ASN A 60 32.57 -0.96 18.09
N ALA A 61 33.14 0.11 17.52
CA ALA A 61 34.01 1.03 18.24
C ALA A 61 33.24 2.15 18.96
N TRP A 62 31.92 2.25 18.77
CA TRP A 62 31.10 3.23 19.47
C TRP A 62 31.04 2.89 20.96
N THR A 63 31.61 3.80 21.75
CA THR A 63 31.62 3.77 23.21
C THR A 63 31.16 5.13 23.71
N GLY A 64 30.61 5.21 24.92
CA GLY A 64 30.11 6.46 25.47
C GLY A 64 28.76 6.30 26.13
N LYS A 65 27.96 7.38 26.12
CA LYS A 65 26.73 7.46 26.90
C LYS A 65 25.62 8.18 26.13
N ILE A 66 24.38 7.83 26.51
CA ILE A 66 23.18 8.57 26.17
C ILE A 66 22.50 8.93 27.50
N ASN A 67 22.27 10.21 27.79
CA ASN A 67 21.71 10.68 29.09
C ASN A 67 22.34 9.98 30.31
N ASP A 68 23.67 9.94 30.35
CA ASP A 68 24.47 9.28 31.39
C ASP A 68 24.41 7.75 31.44
N ALA A 69 23.49 7.09 30.73
CA ALA A 69 23.45 5.65 30.59
C ALA A 69 24.50 5.15 29.58
N PRO A 70 25.29 4.11 29.91
CA PRO A 70 26.26 3.54 28.97
C PRO A 70 25.54 2.90 27.78
N ILE A 71 26.10 3.09 26.58
CA ILE A 71 25.59 2.42 25.39
C ILE A 71 26.06 0.96 25.32
N THR A 72 25.23 0.11 24.74
CA THR A 72 25.58 -1.26 24.35
C THR A 72 25.35 -1.44 22.85
N VAL A 73 26.36 -1.93 22.13
CA VAL A 73 26.21 -2.27 20.72
C VAL A 73 25.40 -3.56 20.60
N ARG A 74 24.30 -3.51 19.86
CA ARG A 74 23.42 -4.63 19.57
C ARG A 74 23.49 -5.03 18.10
N ARG A 75 23.23 -6.31 17.86
CA ARG A 75 23.15 -6.91 16.52
C ARG A 75 21.83 -7.65 16.41
N GLU A 76 21.01 -7.29 15.43
CA GLU A 76 19.71 -7.91 15.18
C GLU A 76 19.67 -8.46 13.76
N SER A 77 19.30 -9.74 13.60
CA SER A 77 19.11 -10.35 12.28
C SER A 77 17.83 -9.81 11.64
N LEU A 78 17.93 -9.37 10.38
CA LEU A 78 16.79 -8.94 9.58
C LEU A 78 16.30 -10.13 8.75
N ASN A 79 15.23 -10.77 9.22
CA ASN A 79 14.64 -11.93 8.55
C ASN A 79 13.81 -11.49 7.34
N VAL A 80 14.48 -11.31 6.21
CA VAL A 80 13.87 -10.85 4.95
C VAL A 80 13.78 -12.00 3.96
N GLN A 81 12.60 -12.23 3.39
CA GLN A 81 12.39 -13.35 2.48
C GLN A 81 13.28 -13.28 1.24
N GLY A 82 14.17 -14.27 1.11
CA GLY A 82 15.10 -14.42 -0.02
C GLY A 82 16.25 -13.40 -0.03
N VAL A 83 16.62 -12.85 1.13
CA VAL A 83 17.90 -12.19 1.37
C VAL A 83 18.54 -12.85 2.59
N THR A 84 19.76 -13.38 2.44
CA THR A 84 20.49 -14.05 3.52
C THR A 84 21.53 -13.10 4.13
N GLY A 85 21.78 -13.24 5.44
CA GLY A 85 22.87 -12.53 6.13
C GLY A 85 22.61 -11.05 6.46
N ALA A 86 21.42 -10.52 6.22
CA ALA A 86 21.09 -9.14 6.58
C ALA A 86 21.09 -8.96 8.10
N THR A 87 22.00 -8.13 8.61
CA THR A 87 22.15 -7.84 10.04
C THR A 87 22.15 -6.33 10.25
N SER A 88 21.32 -5.87 11.17
CA SER A 88 21.33 -4.49 11.66
C SER A 88 22.22 -4.39 12.88
N VAL A 89 23.04 -3.33 12.96
CA VAL A 89 23.95 -3.08 14.07
C VAL A 89 23.80 -1.64 14.54
N PHE A 90 23.52 -1.45 15.82
CA PHE A 90 23.23 -0.14 16.39
C PHE A 90 23.68 -0.07 17.85
N ALA A 91 23.88 1.14 18.37
CA ALA A 91 24.10 1.36 19.81
C ALA A 91 22.76 1.61 20.50
N GLU A 92 22.53 0.99 21.66
CA GLU A 92 21.31 1.15 22.45
C GLU A 92 21.64 1.58 23.88
N ALA A 93 20.81 2.47 24.43
CA ALA A 93 20.75 2.77 25.86
C ALA A 93 19.29 2.77 26.32
N VAL A 94 19.06 2.45 27.59
CA VAL A 94 17.72 2.42 28.18
C VAL A 94 17.60 3.55 29.19
N ILE A 95 16.64 4.45 28.96
CA ILE A 95 16.50 5.70 29.71
C ILE A 95 15.22 5.65 30.54
N PRO A 96 15.29 5.85 31.88
CA PRO A 96 14.11 5.91 32.72
C PRO A 96 13.27 7.15 32.42
N VAL A 97 11.95 6.99 32.44
CA VAL A 97 10.99 8.04 32.05
C VAL A 97 10.53 8.89 33.23
N GLU A 98 10.79 8.46 34.48
CA GLU A 98 10.25 9.09 35.70
C GLU A 98 10.43 10.61 35.77
N SER A 99 11.64 11.11 35.52
CA SER A 99 11.94 12.55 35.53
C SER A 99 11.32 13.33 34.37
N SER A 100 10.96 12.63 33.28
CA SER A 100 10.41 13.21 32.05
C SER A 100 8.88 13.18 31.99
N ARG A 101 8.22 12.37 32.85
CA ARG A 101 6.75 12.21 32.85
C ARG A 101 6.01 13.52 33.09
N SER A 102 6.47 14.32 34.05
CA SER A 102 5.83 15.61 34.39
C SER A 102 5.94 16.64 33.26
N LEU A 103 6.99 16.55 32.44
CA LEU A 103 7.27 17.46 31.33
C LEU A 103 6.58 17.02 30.02
N GLY A 104 6.13 15.76 29.93
CA GLY A 104 5.57 15.19 28.70
C GLY A 104 6.57 15.03 27.55
N VAL A 105 7.85 15.31 27.79
CA VAL A 105 8.93 15.33 26.81
C VAL A 105 10.16 14.70 27.44
N ILE A 106 10.83 13.83 26.68
CA ILE A 106 12.15 13.29 27.03
C ILE A 106 13.23 14.04 26.25
N SER A 107 14.24 14.53 26.95
CA SER A 107 15.41 15.18 26.37
C SER A 107 16.57 14.19 26.36
N ILE A 108 17.10 13.88 25.19
CA ILE A 108 18.18 12.92 24.96
C ILE A 108 19.45 13.66 24.57
N SER A 109 20.55 13.42 25.26
CA SER A 109 21.89 13.90 24.96
C SER A 109 22.75 12.71 24.56
N VAL A 110 23.34 12.78 23.36
CA VAL A 110 24.18 11.72 22.80
C VAL A 110 25.64 12.16 22.88
N ASN A 111 26.45 11.38 23.61
CA ASN A 111 27.88 11.57 23.74
C ASN A 111 28.59 10.25 23.47
N VAL A 112 28.84 9.96 22.20
CA VAL A 112 29.38 8.68 21.71
C VAL A 112 30.67 8.95 20.93
N PHE A 113 31.66 8.09 21.11
CA PHE A 113 32.95 8.17 20.44
C PHE A 113 32.78 8.24 18.92
N ASN A 114 33.54 9.13 18.28
CA ASN A 114 33.45 9.46 16.86
C ASN A 114 32.11 10.03 16.38
N VAL A 115 31.15 10.27 17.27
CA VAL A 115 29.89 10.96 16.97
C VAL A 115 29.95 12.36 17.56
N THR A 116 29.71 13.38 16.73
CA THR A 116 29.60 14.76 17.18
C THR A 116 28.44 14.86 18.17
N PRO A 117 28.67 15.32 19.42
CA PRO A 117 27.62 15.35 20.43
C PRO A 117 26.42 16.18 19.99
N PHE A 118 25.21 15.68 20.24
CA PHE A 118 23.98 16.36 19.89
C PHE A 118 22.88 16.07 20.92
N SER A 119 21.76 16.78 20.81
CA SER A 119 20.62 16.59 21.71
C SER A 119 19.30 16.55 20.95
N ARG A 120 18.43 15.62 21.32
CA ARG A 120 17.10 15.44 20.72
C ARG A 120 16.02 15.50 21.78
N ARG A 121 14.97 16.27 21.52
CA ARG A 121 13.74 16.24 22.34
C ARG A 121 12.68 15.41 21.63
N ALA A 122 12.01 14.53 22.36
CA ALA A 122 10.92 13.73 21.83
C ALA A 122 9.71 13.80 22.78
N ALA A 123 8.51 13.93 22.23
CA ALA A 123 7.30 13.87 23.03
C ALA A 123 7.11 12.44 23.56
N LEU A 124 6.82 12.29 24.86
CA LEU A 124 6.54 11.00 25.46
C LEU A 124 5.17 10.46 25.05
N GLN A 125 4.27 11.36 24.67
CA GLN A 125 2.92 11.04 24.24
C GLN A 125 2.65 11.67 22.88
N THR A 126 2.02 10.91 22.01
CA THR A 126 1.43 11.41 20.76
C THR A 126 0.04 10.81 20.56
N THR A 127 -0.64 11.29 19.52
CA THR A 127 -1.99 10.86 19.18
C THR A 127 -1.97 10.03 17.91
N ARG A 128 -2.53 8.81 17.97
CA ARG A 128 -2.75 7.97 16.81
C ARG A 128 -4.19 8.07 16.34
N LYS A 129 -4.36 8.39 15.07
CA LYS A 129 -5.66 8.33 14.38
C LYS A 129 -5.75 7.02 13.60
N SER A 130 -6.86 6.33 13.73
CA SER A 130 -7.19 5.14 12.96
C SER A 130 -8.58 5.32 12.37
N VAL A 131 -8.75 4.98 11.10
CA VAL A 131 -10.00 5.17 10.37
C VAL A 131 -10.55 3.80 10.01
N PHE A 132 -11.87 3.64 10.16
CA PHE A 132 -12.57 2.47 9.66
C PHE A 132 -13.30 2.83 8.36
N ASP A 133 -12.86 2.20 7.27
CA ASP A 133 -13.46 2.30 5.94
C ASP A 133 -14.29 1.03 5.67
N CYS A 134 -15.57 1.20 5.32
CA CYS A 134 -16.39 0.07 4.93
C CYS A 134 -16.04 -0.37 3.50
N SER A 135 -15.50 -1.57 3.37
CA SER A 135 -15.14 -2.19 2.09
C SER A 135 -16.06 -3.36 1.75
N SER A 136 -16.10 -3.74 0.48
CA SER A 136 -16.80 -4.96 0.03
C SER A 136 -16.26 -6.24 0.70
N THR A 137 -14.98 -6.25 1.10
CA THR A 137 -14.37 -7.35 1.88
C THR A 137 -14.86 -7.40 3.33
N SER A 138 -15.31 -6.27 3.87
CA SER A 138 -15.92 -6.16 5.20
C SER A 138 -17.41 -6.53 5.19
N CYS A 139 -17.99 -6.82 4.02
CA CYS A 139 -19.38 -7.21 3.87
C CYS A 139 -19.54 -8.65 3.40
N ARG A 140 -20.46 -9.37 4.03
CA ARG A 140 -20.97 -10.64 3.48
C ARG A 140 -21.76 -10.34 2.20
N ALA A 141 -21.52 -11.10 1.14
CA ALA A 141 -22.04 -10.86 -0.21
C ALA A 141 -23.54 -10.50 -0.24
N GLY A 142 -23.89 -9.34 -0.79
CA GLY A 142 -25.27 -8.87 -0.96
C GLY A 142 -25.36 -7.44 -1.50
N LYS A 143 -26.44 -7.12 -2.23
CA LYS A 143 -26.66 -5.84 -2.97
C LYS A 143 -26.75 -4.58 -2.09
N SER A 144 -26.65 -4.71 -0.77
CA SER A 144 -26.65 -3.59 0.20
C SER A 144 -25.60 -3.83 1.30
N CYS A 145 -24.33 -3.72 0.95
CA CYS A 145 -23.22 -3.84 1.89
C CYS A 145 -23.28 -2.70 2.93
N ARG A 146 -23.59 -3.08 4.17
CA ARG A 146 -23.50 -2.22 5.37
C ARG A 146 -22.50 -2.86 6.33
N CYS A 147 -21.57 -2.06 6.84
CA CYS A 147 -20.56 -2.52 7.80
C CYS A 147 -20.94 -2.13 9.24
N ASP A 148 -22.23 -2.16 9.58
CA ASP A 148 -22.75 -1.74 10.89
C ASP A 148 -22.09 -2.50 12.04
N ARG A 149 -21.88 -3.80 11.87
CA ARG A 149 -21.30 -4.66 12.91
C ARG A 149 -19.81 -4.41 13.08
N GLU A 150 -19.06 -4.40 11.98
CA GLU A 150 -17.61 -4.20 11.96
C GLU A 150 -17.24 -2.80 12.46
N ALA A 151 -18.08 -1.80 12.16
CA ALA A 151 -17.92 -0.46 12.71
C ALA A 151 -18.16 -0.39 14.23
N ARG A 152 -19.15 -1.11 14.75
CA ARG A 152 -19.35 -1.23 16.22
C ARG A 152 -18.17 -1.93 16.88
N GLU A 153 -17.66 -3.01 16.31
CA GLU A 153 -16.45 -3.68 16.82
C GLU A 153 -15.23 -2.74 16.83
N PHE A 154 -15.09 -1.90 15.80
CA PHE A 154 -14.04 -0.88 15.75
C PHE A 154 -14.23 0.18 16.85
N GLN A 155 -15.46 0.64 17.08
CA GLN A 155 -15.80 1.55 18.18
C GLN A 155 -15.47 0.93 19.55
N ASP A 156 -15.88 -0.32 19.78
CA ASP A 156 -15.63 -1.02 21.04
C ASP A 156 -14.12 -1.16 21.31
N LYS A 157 -13.34 -1.50 20.27
CA LYS A 157 -11.87 -1.52 20.36
C LYS A 157 -11.30 -0.15 20.67
N CYS A 158 -11.84 0.92 20.06
CA CYS A 158 -11.41 2.28 20.34
C CYS A 158 -11.62 2.64 21.82
N ILE A 159 -12.81 2.36 22.36
CA ILE A 159 -13.16 2.62 23.75
C ILE A 159 -12.29 1.77 24.70
N ALA A 160 -12.05 0.51 24.37
CA ALA A 160 -11.17 -0.37 25.14
C ALA A 160 -9.73 0.15 25.23
N MET A 161 -9.24 0.82 24.18
CA MET A 161 -7.95 1.52 24.15
C MET A 161 -8.00 2.92 24.81
N LYS A 162 -9.11 3.29 25.47
CA LYS A 162 -9.35 4.62 26.05
C LYS A 162 -9.26 5.74 25.00
N GLY A 163 -9.58 5.42 23.75
CA GLY A 163 -9.63 6.36 22.64
C GLY A 163 -10.93 7.15 22.59
N VAL A 164 -10.89 8.25 21.85
CA VAL A 164 -12.06 9.06 21.47
C VAL A 164 -12.48 8.63 20.07
N PHE A 165 -13.72 8.14 19.94
CA PHE A 165 -14.30 7.75 18.66
C PHE A 165 -15.21 8.86 18.14
N ASP A 166 -14.91 9.37 16.94
CA ASP A 166 -15.76 10.33 16.24
C ASP A 166 -16.97 9.58 15.68
N ALA A 167 -18.19 10.06 16.00
CA ALA A 167 -19.44 9.34 15.89
C ALA A 167 -19.69 8.67 14.52
N TYR A 168 -20.46 7.58 14.57
CA TYR A 168 -20.85 6.77 13.42
C TYR A 168 -21.99 7.41 12.62
N PRO A 169 -21.80 7.73 11.32
CA PRO A 169 -22.91 8.13 10.47
C PRO A 169 -23.80 6.92 10.15
N SER A 170 -25.12 7.12 10.17
CA SER A 170 -26.14 6.09 9.84
C SER A 170 -26.04 5.49 8.43
N TRP A 171 -25.16 6.03 7.59
CA TRP A 171 -24.97 5.66 6.19
C TRP A 171 -23.67 4.91 5.90
N CYS A 172 -22.96 4.37 6.89
CA CYS A 172 -21.77 3.55 6.67
C CYS A 172 -22.05 2.36 5.73
N ARG A 173 -21.70 2.57 4.47
CA ARG A 173 -21.90 1.67 3.33
C ARG A 173 -20.57 1.47 2.64
N SER A 174 -20.50 0.46 1.77
CA SER A 174 -19.31 0.21 0.96
C SER A 174 -18.77 1.49 0.31
N GLY A 175 -17.47 1.73 0.43
CA GLY A 175 -16.78 2.88 -0.14
C GLY A 175 -16.73 4.13 0.74
N HIS A 176 -17.22 4.05 1.99
CA HIS A 176 -17.30 5.19 2.89
C HIS A 176 -16.45 5.05 4.16
N LYS A 177 -15.92 6.19 4.63
CA LYS A 177 -15.37 6.37 5.97
C LYS A 177 -16.49 6.31 6.99
N CYS A 178 -16.44 5.33 7.87
CA CYS A 178 -17.50 5.04 8.82
C CYS A 178 -17.19 5.52 10.24
N GLY A 179 -15.94 5.83 10.54
CA GLY A 179 -15.57 6.36 11.84
C GLY A 179 -14.07 6.54 11.98
N GLN A 180 -13.70 7.32 12.99
CA GLN A 180 -12.31 7.58 13.31
C GLN A 180 -12.10 7.37 14.81
N CYS A 181 -11.08 6.61 15.16
CA CYS A 181 -10.61 6.44 16.52
C CYS A 181 -9.35 7.25 16.74
N THR A 182 -9.33 8.03 17.80
CA THR A 182 -8.20 8.87 18.22
C THR A 182 -7.71 8.37 19.58
N THR A 183 -6.50 7.81 19.64
CA THR A 183 -5.92 7.22 20.86
C THR A 183 -4.62 7.90 21.25
N ALA A 184 -4.38 8.02 22.55
CA ALA A 184 -3.07 8.39 23.06
C ALA A 184 -2.13 7.17 23.01
N ILE A 185 -0.92 7.37 22.51
CA ILE A 185 0.13 6.36 22.46
C ILE A 185 1.43 6.95 23.01
N TYR A 186 2.25 6.12 23.63
CA TYR A 186 3.40 6.54 24.42
C TYR A 186 4.70 5.98 23.86
N LEU A 187 5.72 6.82 23.77
CA LEU A 187 7.02 6.47 23.21
C LEU A 187 7.63 5.31 24.00
N SER A 188 8.01 4.23 23.31
CA SER A 188 8.71 3.09 23.90
C SER A 188 10.11 2.90 23.34
N ARG A 189 10.34 3.27 22.08
CA ARG A 189 11.65 3.24 21.45
C ARG A 189 11.87 4.45 20.58
N LEU A 190 12.93 5.21 20.87
CA LEU A 190 13.37 6.35 20.09
C LEU A 190 14.49 5.93 19.15
N TYR A 191 14.34 6.26 17.87
CA TYR A 191 15.35 6.00 16.85
C TYR A 191 16.09 7.28 16.49
N LEU A 192 17.42 7.24 16.54
CA LEU A 192 18.31 8.32 16.15
C LEU A 192 19.20 7.82 15.02
N VAL A 193 19.54 8.70 14.08
CA VAL A 193 20.38 8.36 12.93
C VAL A 193 21.54 9.34 12.85
N VAL A 194 22.72 8.80 12.54
CA VAL A 194 23.92 9.60 12.24
C VAL A 194 24.40 9.30 10.84
N GLN A 195 25.01 10.31 10.24
CA GLN A 195 25.66 10.23 8.94
C GLN A 195 27.15 10.50 9.08
N GLU A 196 27.95 9.87 8.22
CA GLU A 196 29.38 10.11 8.15
C GLU A 196 29.64 11.46 7.48
N VAL A 197 30.24 12.41 8.20
CA VAL A 197 30.53 13.78 7.71
C VAL A 197 31.98 13.93 7.26
N SER A 198 32.87 13.13 7.84
CA SER A 198 34.25 12.96 7.40
C SER A 198 34.69 11.54 7.76
N LYS A 199 35.79 11.06 7.20
CA LYS A 199 36.22 9.65 7.34
C LYS A 199 36.26 9.22 8.81
N GLY A 200 35.37 8.30 9.18
CA GLY A 200 35.27 7.78 10.55
C GLY A 200 34.70 8.74 11.61
N HIS A 201 34.17 9.90 11.21
CA HIS A 201 33.48 10.85 12.07
C HIS A 201 32.04 11.06 11.62
N TYR A 202 31.13 11.07 12.59
CA TYR A 202 29.70 11.07 12.36
C TYR A 202 29.03 12.28 13.02
N ALA A 203 27.90 12.72 12.47
CA ALA A 203 27.04 13.73 13.06
C ALA A 203 25.58 13.32 12.89
N GLU A 204 24.67 13.94 13.63
CA GLU A 204 23.22 13.71 13.49
C GLU A 204 22.79 13.89 12.03
N ASP A 205 22.05 12.91 11.50
CA ASP A 205 21.42 13.00 10.19
C ASP A 205 20.13 13.82 10.33
N THR A 206 20.12 15.00 9.73
CA THR A 206 18.97 15.92 9.82
C THR A 206 17.88 15.57 8.80
N ALA A 207 18.20 14.79 7.76
CA ALA A 207 17.24 14.32 6.78
C ALA A 207 16.54 13.03 7.23
N LEU A 208 17.26 12.16 7.95
CA LEU A 208 16.72 10.96 8.59
C LEU A 208 16.58 11.17 10.09
N GLN A 209 15.48 11.80 10.50
CA GLN A 209 15.25 12.11 11.92
C GLN A 209 14.86 10.89 12.75
N SER A 210 14.52 9.77 12.11
CA SER A 210 14.30 8.44 12.68
C SER A 210 14.81 7.37 11.71
N ALA A 211 15.12 6.18 12.24
CA ALA A 211 15.45 5.00 11.43
C ALA A 211 14.21 4.29 10.87
N LYS A 212 13.00 4.63 11.35
CA LYS A 212 11.74 4.00 10.96
C LYS A 212 11.01 4.84 9.91
N TYR A 213 10.45 4.21 8.89
CA TYR A 213 9.68 4.92 7.86
C TYR A 213 8.49 5.66 8.49
N ALA A 214 8.20 6.92 8.14
CA ALA A 214 8.73 7.72 7.02
C ALA A 214 9.94 8.62 7.37
N PHE A 215 10.69 8.25 8.41
CA PHE A 215 11.95 8.85 8.87
C PHE A 215 11.82 10.24 9.51
N GLY A 216 10.62 10.67 9.86
CA GLY A 216 10.37 11.89 10.61
C GLY A 216 10.70 11.73 12.11
N ALA A 217 10.86 12.86 12.81
CA ALA A 217 11.18 12.86 14.24
C ALA A 217 10.17 12.12 15.14
N MET A 218 8.92 11.96 14.67
CA MET A 218 7.86 11.27 15.38
C MET A 218 7.68 9.81 14.94
N ASP A 219 8.40 9.34 13.91
CA ASP A 219 8.28 7.98 13.39
C ASP A 219 9.07 7.01 14.26
N ASN A 220 8.52 6.68 15.43
CA ASN A 220 9.16 5.87 16.45
C ASN A 220 8.29 4.66 16.84
N ASP A 221 8.73 3.84 17.80
CA ASP A 221 7.81 2.87 18.40
C ASP A 221 7.07 3.50 19.56
N TYR A 222 5.77 3.23 19.56
CA TYR A 222 4.86 3.64 20.61
C TYR A 222 4.02 2.47 21.05
N GLN A 223 3.56 2.53 22.28
CA GLN A 223 2.71 1.53 22.91
C GLN A 223 1.51 2.19 23.61
N PRO A 224 0.43 1.44 23.89
CA PRO A 224 -0.81 2.01 24.45
C PRO A 224 -0.67 2.55 25.88
N THR A 225 0.33 2.09 26.63
CA THR A 225 0.53 2.44 28.05
C THR A 225 1.91 3.05 28.26
N MET A 226 2.01 4.12 29.06
CA MET A 226 3.29 4.77 29.35
C MET A 226 4.30 3.76 29.95
N PRO A 227 5.46 3.53 29.31
CA PRO A 227 6.49 2.67 29.88
C PRO A 227 7.19 3.32 31.09
N SER A 228 7.91 2.50 31.87
CA SER A 228 8.88 2.98 32.85
C SER A 228 10.16 3.50 32.19
N GLU A 229 10.51 2.97 31.01
CA GLU A 229 11.77 3.17 30.32
C GLU A 229 11.57 3.32 28.81
N VAL A 230 12.43 4.10 28.16
CA VAL A 230 12.48 4.24 26.69
C VAL A 230 13.82 3.69 26.20
N ALA A 231 13.77 2.77 25.23
CA ALA A 231 14.97 2.33 24.53
C ALA A 231 15.37 3.38 23.49
N VAL A 232 16.58 3.93 23.59
CA VAL A 232 17.14 4.86 22.61
C VAL A 232 18.15 4.11 21.76
N ARG A 233 17.91 4.06 20.44
CA ARG A 233 18.77 3.37 19.49
C ARG A 233 19.40 4.35 18.52
N LEU A 234 20.73 4.32 18.42
CA LEU A 234 21.54 5.13 17.51
C LEU A 234 22.00 4.26 16.33
N TYR A 235 21.56 4.61 15.13
CA TYR A 235 21.86 3.93 13.88
C TYR A 235 22.79 4.77 13.01
N SER A 236 23.59 4.11 12.18
CA SER A 236 24.17 4.74 11.00
C SER A 236 23.13 4.82 9.89
N ASN A 237 23.13 5.88 9.08
CA ASN A 237 22.25 6.00 7.92
C ASN A 237 22.50 4.93 6.84
N LYS A 238 23.62 4.21 6.90
CA LYS A 238 23.96 3.06 6.07
C LYS A 238 23.43 1.73 6.61
N ASP A 239 22.78 1.70 7.78
CA ASP A 239 22.33 0.45 8.38
C ASP A 239 21.24 -0.23 7.51
N PRO A 240 21.33 -1.57 7.30
CA PRO A 240 20.35 -2.30 6.50
C PRO A 240 18.91 -2.18 7.00
N TYR A 241 18.68 -1.95 8.30
CA TYR A 241 17.34 -1.70 8.81
C TYR A 241 16.70 -0.48 8.17
N ILE A 242 17.45 0.62 8.01
CA ILE A 242 16.96 1.85 7.37
C ILE A 242 16.71 1.61 5.88
N ALA A 243 17.60 0.88 5.21
CA ALA A 243 17.38 0.47 3.82
C ALA A 243 16.10 -0.37 3.69
N LEU A 244 15.87 -1.34 4.57
CA LEU A 244 14.66 -2.15 4.59
C LEU A 244 13.41 -1.29 4.78
N GLN A 245 13.43 -0.38 5.76
CA GLN A 245 12.33 0.56 6.03
C GLN A 245 12.02 1.42 4.79
N ARG A 246 13.04 1.86 4.06
CA ARG A 246 12.90 2.69 2.86
C ARG A 246 12.29 1.90 1.71
N GLU A 247 12.88 0.77 1.38
CA GLU A 247 12.50 -0.03 0.21
C GLU A 247 11.15 -0.74 0.39
N THR A 248 10.72 -0.94 1.65
CA THR A 248 9.42 -1.55 1.98
C THR A 248 8.37 -0.53 2.44
N SER A 249 8.70 0.76 2.49
CA SER A 249 7.82 1.80 3.05
C SER A 249 7.30 1.43 4.46
N GLY A 250 8.19 0.84 5.26
CA GLY A 250 7.93 0.45 6.65
C GLY A 250 7.20 -0.87 6.87
N THR A 251 6.79 -1.60 5.81
CA THR A 251 6.11 -2.90 5.99
C THR A 251 7.07 -4.00 6.45
N GLY A 252 8.37 -3.87 6.15
CA GLY A 252 9.38 -4.90 6.42
C GLY A 252 9.37 -6.06 5.43
N GLU A 253 8.42 -6.07 4.49
CA GLU A 253 8.25 -7.13 3.51
C GLU A 253 8.25 -6.58 2.09
N PHE A 254 9.01 -7.23 1.22
CA PHE A 254 8.97 -6.95 -0.21
C PHE A 254 7.71 -7.57 -0.80
N GLY A 255 6.85 -6.73 -1.37
CA GLY A 255 5.77 -7.19 -2.23
C GLY A 255 6.30 -7.90 -3.49
N PRO A 256 5.40 -8.39 -4.36
CA PRO A 256 5.80 -9.03 -5.61
C PRO A 256 6.66 -8.10 -6.46
N ASN A 257 7.65 -8.68 -7.16
CA ASN A 257 8.62 -7.90 -7.93
C ASN A 257 7.87 -7.00 -8.94
N PRO A 258 8.04 -5.67 -8.87
CA PRO A 258 7.26 -4.75 -9.68
C PRO A 258 7.49 -4.97 -11.17
N ARG A 259 8.70 -5.37 -11.60
CA ARG A 259 8.94 -5.72 -13.00
C ARG A 259 8.17 -6.96 -13.43
N THR A 260 8.14 -8.01 -12.62
CA THR A 260 7.39 -9.24 -12.93
C THR A 260 5.89 -8.94 -13.01
N VAL A 261 5.34 -8.19 -12.05
CA VAL A 261 3.95 -7.75 -12.09
C VAL A 261 3.70 -6.88 -13.32
N GLY A 262 4.61 -5.97 -13.64
CA GLY A 262 4.53 -5.11 -14.81
C GLY A 262 4.48 -5.89 -16.13
N ILE A 263 5.35 -6.90 -16.29
CA ILE A 263 5.35 -7.82 -17.44
C ILE A 263 4.00 -8.54 -17.52
N ILE A 264 3.51 -9.10 -16.41
CA ILE A 264 2.23 -9.81 -16.38
C ILE A 264 1.08 -8.89 -16.79
N LEU A 265 1.03 -7.65 -16.28
CA LEU A 265 -0.01 -6.68 -16.63
C LEU A 265 0.06 -6.29 -18.11
N ILE A 266 1.25 -6.11 -18.68
CA ILE A 266 1.41 -5.82 -20.11
C ILE A 266 0.96 -7.01 -20.96
N VAL A 267 1.38 -8.23 -20.61
CA VAL A 267 0.96 -9.45 -21.32
C VAL A 267 -0.55 -9.60 -21.28
N LEU A 268 -1.18 -9.43 -20.11
CA LEU A 268 -2.63 -9.46 -19.96
C LEU A 268 -3.30 -8.34 -20.77
N GLY A 269 -2.77 -7.12 -20.74
CA GLY A 269 -3.30 -6.00 -21.52
C GLY A 269 -3.23 -6.23 -23.03
N VAL A 270 -2.12 -6.79 -23.53
CA VAL A 270 -1.97 -7.17 -24.94
C VAL A 270 -2.93 -8.30 -25.32
N LEU A 271 -3.10 -9.31 -24.46
CA LEU A 271 -4.08 -10.39 -24.68
C LEU A 271 -5.50 -9.85 -24.76
N PHE A 272 -5.87 -8.88 -23.91
CA PHE A 272 -7.18 -8.23 -23.99
C PHE A 272 -7.37 -7.46 -25.30
N LEU A 273 -6.36 -6.72 -25.76
CA LEU A 273 -6.42 -6.02 -27.05
C LEU A 273 -6.55 -7.01 -28.23
N LEU A 274 -5.80 -8.12 -28.21
CA LEU A 274 -5.90 -9.15 -29.24
C LEU A 274 -7.29 -9.79 -29.26
N LEU A 275 -7.87 -10.06 -28.08
CA LEU A 275 -9.21 -10.60 -27.96
C LEU A 275 -10.25 -9.61 -28.52
N GLU A 276 -10.09 -8.31 -28.27
CA GLU A 276 -10.93 -7.26 -28.84
C GLU A 276 -10.88 -7.25 -30.38
N VAL A 277 -9.69 -7.32 -30.97
CA VAL A 277 -9.51 -7.40 -32.43
C VAL A 277 -10.17 -8.66 -32.99
N CYS A 278 -10.02 -9.81 -32.32
CA CYS A 278 -10.65 -11.05 -32.76
C CYS A 278 -12.18 -10.97 -32.73
N VAL A 279 -12.77 -10.39 -31.67
CA VAL A 279 -14.21 -10.18 -31.55
C VAL A 279 -14.71 -9.21 -32.62
N ALA A 280 -14.05 -8.06 -32.81
CA ALA A 280 -14.40 -7.09 -33.84
C ALA A 280 -14.37 -7.71 -35.24
N THR A 281 -13.32 -8.48 -35.54
CA THR A 281 -13.17 -9.18 -36.83
C THR A 281 -14.26 -10.23 -37.04
N ALA A 282 -14.60 -11.01 -36.00
CA ALA A 282 -15.69 -12.00 -36.07
C ALA A 282 -17.05 -11.34 -36.32
N ILE A 283 -17.34 -10.20 -35.68
CA ILE A 283 -18.57 -9.43 -35.89
C ILE A 283 -18.61 -8.88 -37.33
N ILE A 284 -17.52 -8.31 -37.85
CA ILE A 284 -17.45 -7.81 -39.22
C ILE A 284 -17.68 -8.96 -40.23
N CYS A 285 -17.04 -10.12 -40.03
CA CYS A 285 -17.23 -11.31 -40.86
C CYS A 285 -18.69 -11.82 -40.81
N TYR A 286 -19.32 -11.81 -39.63
CA TYR A 286 -20.74 -12.18 -39.49
C TYR A 286 -21.66 -11.20 -40.24
N CYS A 287 -21.46 -9.88 -40.06
CA CYS A 287 -22.26 -8.84 -40.72
C CYS A 287 -22.10 -8.87 -42.25
N THR A 288 -20.87 -9.04 -42.75
CA THR A 288 -20.61 -9.16 -44.20
C THR A 288 -21.18 -10.45 -44.80
N ARG A 289 -21.18 -11.57 -44.07
CA ARG A 289 -21.83 -12.81 -44.51
C ARG A 289 -23.35 -12.69 -44.59
N ARG A 290 -23.97 -12.00 -43.61
CA ARG A 290 -25.42 -11.74 -43.60
C ARG A 290 -25.85 -10.83 -44.77
N ASN A 291 -25.07 -9.80 -45.08
CA ASN A 291 -25.35 -8.95 -46.24
C ASN A 291 -25.28 -9.72 -47.56
N LYS A 292 -24.38 -10.71 -47.70
CA LYS A 292 -24.31 -11.54 -48.92
C LYS A 292 -25.51 -12.49 -49.09
N THR A 293 -26.07 -13.03 -48.01
CA THR A 293 -27.25 -13.92 -48.09
C THR A 293 -28.58 -13.19 -48.29
N THR A 294 -28.63 -11.86 -48.15
CA THR A 294 -29.87 -11.08 -48.27
C THR A 294 -30.01 -10.43 -49.66
N SER A 295 -28.93 -10.34 -50.44
CA SER A 295 -28.93 -9.70 -51.77
C SER A 295 -29.28 -10.62 -52.96
N ASP A 296 -29.48 -11.92 -52.75
CA ASP A 296 -29.81 -12.89 -53.82
C ASP A 296 -31.31 -13.29 -53.87
N ALA A 297 -32.20 -12.52 -53.24
CA ALA A 297 -33.64 -12.66 -53.48
C ALA A 297 -34.13 -11.64 -54.53
N SER A 298 -34.05 -12.05 -55.80
CA SER A 298 -34.59 -11.28 -56.94
C SER A 298 -36.14 -11.27 -56.93
N PRO A 299 -36.81 -10.17 -57.34
CA PRO A 299 -38.25 -10.03 -57.22
C PRO A 299 -38.97 -10.67 -58.41
N ASN A 300 -39.78 -11.71 -58.18
CA ASN A 300 -40.74 -12.15 -59.18
C ASN A 300 -42.03 -11.34 -59.05
N PHE A 301 -42.12 -10.34 -59.92
CA PHE A 301 -43.39 -9.82 -60.40
C PHE A 301 -44.04 -10.91 -61.25
N SER A 302 -45.26 -11.33 -60.90
CA SER A 302 -46.16 -11.99 -61.84
C SER A 302 -47.56 -11.49 -61.51
N ALA A 303 -48.05 -10.62 -62.39
CA ALA A 303 -49.46 -10.31 -62.51
C ALA A 303 -50.15 -11.51 -63.16
N ASP A 304 -51.23 -12.00 -62.55
CA ASP A 304 -52.51 -12.12 -63.25
C ASP A 304 -53.65 -12.54 -62.31
N ASN A 305 -54.70 -11.70 -62.35
CA ASN A 305 -56.13 -11.96 -62.23
C ASN A 305 -56.69 -12.84 -61.11
N TYR A 306 -57.52 -12.23 -60.27
CA TYR A 306 -58.93 -12.65 -60.13
C TYR A 306 -59.84 -11.44 -59.83
N GLN A 307 -60.81 -11.22 -60.72
CA GLN A 307 -62.14 -10.63 -60.49
C GLN A 307 -62.74 -11.21 -59.17
N THR A 308 -63.64 -10.60 -58.38
CA THR A 308 -64.71 -9.62 -58.58
C THR A 308 -65.29 -9.34 -57.17
N ALA A 309 -65.78 -8.13 -56.88
CA ALA A 309 -67.02 -7.92 -56.09
C ALA A 309 -67.39 -6.42 -55.95
N ARG A 310 -68.41 -6.03 -56.73
CA ARG A 310 -69.58 -5.17 -56.42
C ARG A 310 -69.41 -3.83 -55.70
N GLY A 311 -70.01 -2.81 -56.33
CA GLY A 311 -70.87 -1.83 -55.65
C GLY A 311 -71.00 -0.50 -56.37
N GLY A 312 -71.96 -0.40 -57.31
CA GLY A 312 -72.34 0.85 -57.99
C GLY A 312 -72.93 0.61 -59.38
#